data_AF-A0A939YGK7-F1
#
_entry.id   AF-A0A939YGK7-F1
#
_cell.length_a   1.000
_cell.length_b   1.000
_cell.length_c   1.000
_cell.angle_alpha   90.00
_cell.angle_beta   90.00
_cell.angle_gamma   90.00
#
_symmetry.space_group_name_H-M   'P 1'
#
loop_
_entity.id
_entity.type
_entity.pdbx_description
1 polymer ?
#
loop_
_entity_poly.entity_id
_entity_poly.type
_entity_poly.pdbx_seq_one_letter_code
_entity_poly.pdbx_strand_id
1 'polypeptide(L)'
;MKFFKKLKNLFVKKRSYYPEEKGTDGEGKKAVSNKSGLKRFNYSYDGTIGGNNCSYDLRYENGVPVLRYESMEHPDYGEMKTEIGEDVVDTLNNIYLNLRIAEWNGYSKYNPEVCDGEGFSLSMGFNDGKSLSASGTNAFPPGYGAFCAAMERVLEPIRDRMLERERQKKIEEGLHGRLESILACFKQKGASGDDDYFFMIMNKGLRKRNYEIRVDADSGDFFPAGKTSICREVPDEYTALDKVYELIEKYDLIKWYDYDETAPDYGDREWFQLSLGFDDGLSINAMGSEPPENYDAFRADFLRVMADAAEKVKELPKEQ
;
A
#
# COMPACT_ATOMS: atom_id res chain seq x y z
N MET A 1 5.31 -26.41 -27.79
CA MET A 1 4.45 -25.33 -28.34
C MET A 1 2.96 -25.66 -28.26
N LYS A 2 2.44 -25.98 -27.06
CA LYS A 2 0.99 -26.17 -26.79
C LYS A 2 0.62 -26.04 -25.30
N PHE A 3 1.45 -25.35 -24.51
CA PHE A 3 1.24 -25.11 -23.06
C PHE A 3 1.04 -23.61 -22.70
N PHE A 4 1.36 -22.70 -23.62
CA PHE A 4 1.21 -21.24 -23.45
C PHE A 4 -0.20 -20.69 -23.70
N LYS A 5 -1.21 -21.57 -23.95
CA LYS A 5 -2.58 -21.15 -24.27
C LYS A 5 -3.56 -21.23 -23.09
N LYS A 6 -3.12 -21.71 -21.92
CA LYS A 6 -4.01 -21.94 -20.75
C LYS A 6 -3.79 -20.97 -19.58
N LEU A 7 -2.72 -20.17 -19.58
CA LEU A 7 -2.47 -19.13 -18.57
C LEU A 7 -3.02 -17.74 -18.96
N LYS A 8 -3.50 -17.55 -20.19
CA LYS A 8 -4.22 -16.32 -20.61
C LYS A 8 -5.69 -16.29 -20.19
N ASN A 9 -6.21 -17.36 -19.57
CA ASN A 9 -7.62 -17.47 -19.19
C ASN A 9 -7.87 -17.45 -17.67
N LEU A 10 -6.83 -17.24 -16.84
CA LEU A 10 -7.00 -16.99 -15.39
C LEU A 10 -6.97 -15.51 -15.00
N PHE A 11 -6.58 -14.62 -15.92
CA PHE A 11 -7.11 -13.24 -15.91
C PHE A 11 -8.56 -13.31 -16.38
N VAL A 12 -9.42 -13.83 -15.51
CA VAL A 12 -10.84 -13.53 -15.58
C VAL A 12 -10.91 -12.02 -15.65
N LYS A 13 -11.45 -11.53 -16.76
CA LYS A 13 -12.05 -10.21 -16.90
C LYS A 13 -12.96 -9.96 -15.68
N LYS A 14 -12.42 -9.52 -14.54
CA LYS A 14 -13.10 -8.51 -13.77
C LYS A 14 -13.01 -7.29 -14.67
N ARG A 15 -14.07 -7.13 -15.47
CA ARG A 15 -14.40 -5.88 -16.14
C ARG A 15 -13.95 -4.76 -15.22
N SER A 16 -13.14 -3.86 -15.73
CA SER A 16 -13.00 -2.56 -15.09
C SER A 16 -14.43 -2.11 -14.77
N TYR A 17 -14.70 -1.76 -13.51
CA TYR A 17 -16.02 -1.29 -13.09
C TYR A 17 -16.22 0.16 -13.58
N TYR A 18 -15.65 0.49 -14.73
CA TYR A 18 -15.90 1.72 -15.44
C TYR A 18 -16.95 1.37 -16.49
N PRO A 19 -18.21 1.79 -16.34
CA PRO A 19 -18.86 2.28 -17.54
C PRO A 19 -17.92 3.33 -18.16
N GLU A 20 -17.70 3.28 -19.47
CA GLU A 20 -17.13 4.39 -20.24
C GLU A 20 -18.12 5.57 -20.15
N GLU A 21 -18.29 6.14 -18.95
CA GLU A 21 -19.00 7.40 -18.76
C GLU A 21 -18.03 8.47 -19.19
N LYS A 22 -18.06 8.78 -20.48
CA LYS A 22 -17.68 10.12 -20.95
C LYS A 22 -18.43 11.11 -20.07
N GLY A 23 -17.72 11.73 -19.12
CA GLY A 23 -18.28 12.76 -18.27
C GLY A 23 -18.98 13.78 -19.15
N THR A 24 -20.30 13.89 -19.00
CA THR A 24 -21.01 15.03 -19.56
C THR A 24 -20.51 16.24 -18.78
N ASP A 25 -20.20 17.36 -19.44
CA ASP A 25 -19.60 18.58 -18.85
C ASP A 25 -20.51 19.26 -17.79
N GLY A 26 -20.93 18.52 -16.78
CA GLY A 26 -21.76 18.97 -15.69
C GLY A 26 -20.93 19.89 -14.82
N GLU A 27 -21.24 21.19 -14.86
CA GLU A 27 -20.56 22.17 -14.01
C GLU A 27 -20.90 22.02 -12.52
N GLY A 28 -21.90 21.20 -12.18
CA GLY A 28 -22.48 21.11 -10.84
C GLY A 28 -23.11 22.44 -10.43
N LYS A 29 -24.39 22.68 -10.75
CA LYS A 29 -25.13 23.88 -10.31
C LYS A 29 -26.63 23.64 -10.19
N LYS A 30 -27.07 23.39 -8.95
CA LYS A 30 -28.34 23.77 -8.27
C LYS A 30 -28.76 22.64 -7.33
N ALA A 31 -28.55 22.84 -6.03
CA ALA A 31 -29.35 22.14 -5.03
C ALA A 31 -29.41 22.95 -3.74
N VAL A 32 -30.63 23.02 -3.18
CA VAL A 32 -30.81 23.31 -1.76
C VAL A 32 -30.32 22.09 -1.01
N SER A 33 -29.44 22.28 -0.02
CA SER A 33 -28.94 21.16 0.78
C SER A 33 -30.09 20.36 1.38
N ASN A 34 -30.01 19.03 1.26
CA ASN A 34 -30.98 18.12 1.82
C ASN A 34 -30.78 18.02 3.33
N LYS A 35 -31.83 18.33 4.10
CA LYS A 35 -31.79 18.31 5.57
C LYS A 35 -32.43 17.05 6.18
N SER A 36 -32.87 16.09 5.36
CA SER A 36 -33.56 14.89 5.85
C SER A 36 -32.63 13.87 6.53
N GLY A 37 -31.31 14.09 6.50
CA GLY A 37 -30.32 13.20 7.06
C GLY A 37 -29.77 12.20 6.05
N LEU A 38 -28.54 11.78 6.28
CA LEU A 38 -27.79 10.88 5.42
C LEU A 38 -28.22 9.42 5.67
N LYS A 39 -28.48 8.68 4.60
CA LYS A 39 -28.87 7.26 4.64
C LYS A 39 -27.87 6.34 3.95
N ARG A 40 -27.17 6.86 2.94
CA ARG A 40 -26.11 6.16 2.21
C ARG A 40 -25.02 7.15 1.85
N PHE A 41 -23.78 6.72 1.96
CA PHE A 41 -22.63 7.48 1.51
C PHE A 41 -21.63 6.53 0.85
N ASN A 42 -21.19 6.86 -0.36
CA ASN A 42 -20.14 6.15 -1.04
C ASN A 42 -19.14 7.18 -1.56
N TYR A 43 -17.88 7.00 -1.22
CA TYR A 43 -16.79 7.86 -1.63
C TYR A 43 -15.60 7.01 -2.03
N SER A 44 -15.15 7.16 -3.26
CA SER A 44 -13.91 6.56 -3.75
C SER A 44 -12.93 7.67 -4.07
N TYR A 45 -11.69 7.46 -3.66
CA TYR A 45 -10.54 8.26 -4.04
C TYR A 45 -9.65 7.38 -4.91
N ASP A 46 -9.34 7.88 -6.10
CA ASP A 46 -8.39 7.27 -7.01
C ASP A 46 -7.15 8.16 -7.01
N GLY A 47 -6.08 7.73 -6.34
CA GLY A 47 -4.80 8.39 -6.42
C GLY A 47 -4.11 8.19 -7.77
N THR A 48 -2.91 8.73 -7.90
CA THR A 48 -2.07 8.53 -9.10
C THR A 48 -1.73 7.05 -9.31
N ILE A 49 -1.24 6.66 -10.49
CA ILE A 49 -0.77 5.28 -10.77
C ILE A 49 0.22 4.83 -9.68
N GLY A 50 -0.19 3.86 -8.86
CA GLY A 50 0.59 3.34 -7.72
C GLY A 50 0.33 4.00 -6.36
N GLY A 51 -0.66 4.89 -6.24
CA GLY A 51 -1.05 5.57 -4.99
C GLY A 51 -2.27 4.96 -4.29
N ASN A 52 -2.71 5.64 -3.21
CA ASN A 52 -3.75 5.22 -2.26
C ASN A 52 -5.17 5.18 -2.85
N ASN A 53 -5.44 4.24 -3.76
CA ASN A 53 -6.80 4.01 -4.22
C ASN A 53 -7.61 3.34 -3.10
N CYS A 54 -8.66 4.00 -2.66
CA CYS A 54 -9.53 3.46 -1.63
C CYS A 54 -10.98 3.84 -1.84
N SER A 55 -11.87 3.08 -1.21
CA SER A 55 -13.29 3.39 -1.20
C SER A 55 -13.92 3.18 0.16
N TYR A 56 -14.90 4.03 0.45
CA TYR A 56 -15.75 3.98 1.61
C TYR A 56 -17.21 3.78 1.17
N ASP A 57 -17.94 2.90 1.84
CA ASP A 57 -19.37 2.69 1.62
C ASP A 57 -20.10 2.54 2.96
N LEU A 58 -20.90 3.54 3.30
CA LEU A 58 -21.78 3.58 4.46
C LEU A 58 -23.19 3.17 4.05
N ARG A 59 -23.71 2.13 4.70
CA ARG A 59 -25.09 1.66 4.54
C ARG A 59 -25.68 1.27 5.89
N TYR A 60 -27.01 1.32 5.98
CA TYR A 60 -27.71 0.73 7.12
C TYR A 60 -27.96 -0.75 6.87
N GLU A 61 -27.44 -1.61 7.74
CA GLU A 61 -27.71 -3.05 7.79
C GLU A 61 -28.52 -3.34 9.06
N ASN A 62 -29.74 -3.87 8.91
CA ASN A 62 -30.65 -4.15 10.02
C ASN A 62 -30.89 -2.95 10.96
N GLY A 63 -30.86 -1.73 10.42
CA GLY A 63 -31.06 -0.50 11.19
C GLY A 63 -29.81 0.06 11.87
N VAL A 64 -28.63 -0.56 11.67
CA VAL A 64 -27.35 -0.10 12.20
C VAL A 64 -26.49 0.45 11.05
N PRO A 65 -25.85 1.63 11.19
CA PRO A 65 -24.93 2.14 10.18
C PRO A 65 -23.62 1.33 10.18
N VAL A 66 -23.30 0.78 9.01
CA VAL A 66 -22.09 -0.02 8.75
C VAL A 66 -21.25 0.71 7.72
N LEU A 67 -20.00 0.99 8.08
CA LEU A 67 -18.99 1.50 7.17
C LEU A 67 -18.19 0.33 6.60
N ARG A 68 -18.00 0.35 5.28
CA ARG A 68 -17.14 -0.56 4.54
C ARG A 68 -15.97 0.21 3.98
N TYR A 69 -14.80 -0.42 3.97
CA TYR A 69 -13.57 0.15 3.46
C TYR A 69 -12.85 -0.89 2.61
N GLU A 70 -12.41 -0.48 1.43
CA GLU A 70 -11.57 -1.28 0.53
C GLU A 70 -10.34 -0.44 0.18
N SER A 71 -9.16 -1.00 0.43
CA SER A 71 -7.88 -0.41 0.03
C SER A 71 -7.26 -1.23 -1.09
N MET A 72 -6.78 -0.55 -2.12
CA MET A 72 -5.99 -1.19 -3.16
C MET A 72 -4.51 -1.32 -2.77
N GLU A 73 -4.07 -0.65 -1.69
CA GLU A 73 -2.73 -0.77 -1.12
C GLU A 73 -2.55 -2.09 -0.36
N HIS A 74 -3.63 -2.54 0.30
CA HIS A 74 -3.69 -3.82 1.03
C HIS A 74 -4.78 -4.73 0.44
N PRO A 75 -4.62 -5.20 -0.82
CA PRO A 75 -5.64 -6.01 -1.48
C PRO A 75 -5.89 -7.37 -0.81
N ASP A 76 -4.94 -7.83 0.00
CA ASP A 76 -4.95 -9.05 0.79
C ASP A 76 -5.87 -8.96 2.03
N TYR A 77 -6.21 -7.76 2.50
CA TYR A 77 -7.20 -7.54 3.56
C TYR A 77 -8.64 -7.69 3.04
N GLY A 78 -8.83 -7.50 1.74
CA GLY A 78 -10.14 -7.50 1.10
C GLY A 78 -11.05 -6.39 1.62
N GLU A 79 -12.37 -6.60 1.51
CA GLU A 79 -13.36 -5.64 2.03
C GLU A 79 -13.42 -5.72 3.57
N MET A 80 -13.06 -4.62 4.21
CA MET A 80 -13.21 -4.44 5.65
C MET A 80 -14.55 -3.80 5.98
N LYS A 81 -15.13 -4.14 7.14
CA LYS A 81 -16.35 -3.49 7.63
C LYS A 81 -16.38 -3.34 9.15
N THR A 82 -17.11 -2.35 9.62
CA THR A 82 -17.38 -2.10 11.03
C THR A 82 -18.70 -1.36 11.21
N GLU A 83 -19.34 -1.57 12.35
CA GLU A 83 -20.45 -0.72 12.80
C GLU A 83 -19.89 0.61 13.27
N ILE A 84 -20.58 1.70 12.93
CA ILE A 84 -20.21 3.06 13.37
C ILE A 84 -21.35 3.65 14.21
N GLY A 85 -21.05 4.70 14.97
CA GLY A 85 -22.08 5.43 15.71
C GLY A 85 -22.85 6.40 14.81
N GLU A 86 -24.09 6.72 15.19
CA GLU A 86 -24.90 7.76 14.53
C GLU A 86 -24.22 9.14 14.57
N ASP A 87 -23.37 9.41 15.56
CA ASP A 87 -22.57 10.64 15.66
C ASP A 87 -21.59 10.80 14.48
N VAL A 88 -21.04 9.70 13.96
CA VAL A 88 -20.21 9.70 12.75
C VAL A 88 -21.08 10.02 11.53
N VAL A 89 -22.25 9.40 11.42
CA VAL A 89 -23.21 9.67 10.32
C VAL A 89 -23.66 11.14 10.33
N ASP A 90 -23.96 11.69 11.51
CA ASP A 90 -24.30 13.09 11.71
C ASP A 90 -23.14 14.01 11.34
N THR A 91 -21.90 13.63 11.67
CA THR A 91 -20.71 14.39 11.29
C THR A 91 -20.52 14.41 9.78
N LEU A 92 -20.70 13.29 9.09
CA LEU A 92 -20.67 13.22 7.62
C LEU A 92 -21.79 14.07 6.99
N ASN A 93 -22.98 14.03 7.57
CA ASN A 93 -24.09 14.90 7.15
C ASN A 93 -23.77 16.39 7.36
N ASN A 94 -23.10 16.75 8.46
CA ASN A 94 -22.66 18.12 8.72
C ASN A 94 -21.57 18.58 7.74
N ILE A 95 -20.65 17.69 7.34
CA ILE A 95 -19.68 17.99 6.26
C ILE A 95 -20.43 18.33 4.96
N TYR A 96 -21.42 17.51 4.59
CA TYR A 96 -22.28 17.75 3.43
C TYR A 96 -22.96 19.12 3.47
N LEU A 97 -23.52 19.50 4.63
CA LEU A 97 -24.21 20.78 4.82
C LEU A 97 -23.26 21.97 4.80
N ASN A 98 -22.16 21.91 5.57
CA ASN A 98 -21.27 23.04 5.81
C ASN A 98 -20.38 23.35 4.61
N LEU A 99 -19.93 22.32 3.88
CA LEU A 99 -19.10 22.49 2.69
C LEU A 99 -19.93 22.67 1.41
N ARG A 100 -21.26 22.80 1.53
CA ARG A 100 -22.18 23.02 0.40
C ARG A 100 -22.04 21.95 -0.70
N ILE A 101 -21.77 20.71 -0.30
CA ILE A 101 -21.56 19.57 -1.22
C ILE A 101 -22.77 19.32 -2.13
N ALA A 102 -23.96 19.78 -1.73
CA ALA A 102 -25.14 19.81 -2.60
C ALA A 102 -24.89 20.46 -3.97
N GLU A 103 -23.99 21.42 -4.07
CA GLU A 103 -23.64 22.12 -5.32
C GLU A 103 -22.89 21.21 -6.30
N TRP A 104 -22.25 20.16 -5.80
CA TRP A 104 -21.53 19.21 -6.63
C TRP A 104 -22.45 18.22 -7.34
N ASN A 105 -23.76 18.23 -7.04
CA ASN A 105 -24.68 17.30 -7.66
C ASN A 105 -24.66 17.43 -9.20
N GLY A 106 -24.32 16.32 -9.87
CA GLY A 106 -24.15 16.26 -11.32
C GLY A 106 -22.80 16.78 -11.82
N TYR A 107 -21.86 17.11 -10.93
CA TYR A 107 -20.49 17.40 -11.33
C TYR A 107 -19.86 16.14 -11.93
N SER A 108 -19.42 16.22 -13.18
CA SER A 108 -18.71 15.13 -13.86
C SER A 108 -17.72 15.76 -14.83
N LYS A 109 -16.42 15.72 -14.50
CA LYS A 109 -15.38 16.35 -15.33
C LYS A 109 -14.14 15.49 -15.46
N TYR A 110 -13.48 15.62 -16.59
CA TYR A 110 -12.20 14.98 -16.88
C TYR A 110 -11.25 16.03 -17.48
N ASN A 111 -10.06 16.19 -16.90
CA ASN A 111 -9.01 17.03 -17.46
C ASN A 111 -7.88 16.18 -18.07
N PRO A 112 -7.82 16.03 -19.40
CA PRO A 112 -6.79 15.24 -20.06
C PRO A 112 -5.41 15.90 -20.09
N GLU A 113 -5.31 17.20 -19.75
CA GLU A 113 -4.04 17.95 -19.82
C GLU A 113 -3.14 17.73 -18.61
N VAL A 114 -3.64 17.06 -17.57
CA VAL A 114 -2.89 16.70 -16.37
C VAL A 114 -2.71 15.18 -16.37
N CYS A 115 -1.49 14.71 -16.09
CA CYS A 115 -1.11 13.28 -16.13
C CYS A 115 -0.80 12.70 -14.75
N ASP A 116 -1.35 13.30 -13.70
CA ASP A 116 -1.36 12.76 -12.33
C ASP A 116 -2.30 11.54 -12.24
N GLY A 117 -3.48 11.63 -12.84
CA GLY A 117 -4.47 10.54 -12.82
C GLY A 117 -5.26 10.46 -11.52
N GLU A 118 -5.26 11.54 -10.73
CA GLU A 118 -6.03 11.65 -9.51
C GLU A 118 -7.53 11.80 -9.84
N GLY A 119 -8.38 11.14 -9.09
CA GLY A 119 -9.81 11.15 -9.30
C GLY A 119 -10.62 10.88 -8.05
N PHE A 120 -11.91 11.12 -8.17
CA PHE A 120 -12.87 10.81 -7.13
C PHE A 120 -14.23 10.44 -7.70
N SER A 121 -14.97 9.68 -6.90
CA SER A 121 -16.39 9.43 -7.10
C SER A 121 -17.11 9.57 -5.77
N LEU A 122 -18.22 10.29 -5.77
CA LEU A 122 -19.07 10.53 -4.60
C LEU A 122 -20.52 10.23 -4.95
N SER A 123 -21.19 9.46 -4.10
CA SER A 123 -22.63 9.27 -4.12
C SER A 123 -23.21 9.36 -2.71
N MET A 124 -24.24 10.18 -2.52
CA MET A 124 -24.94 10.30 -1.25
C MET A 124 -26.44 10.09 -1.45
N GLY A 125 -27.08 9.39 -0.52
CA GLY A 125 -28.53 9.16 -0.48
C GLY A 125 -29.11 9.60 0.85
N PHE A 126 -30.29 10.21 0.82
CA PHE A 126 -30.93 10.82 1.99
C PHE A 126 -32.24 10.13 2.38
N ASN A 127 -32.75 10.43 3.57
CA ASN A 127 -33.98 9.80 4.10
C ASN A 127 -35.24 10.13 3.30
N ASP A 128 -35.28 11.29 2.63
CA ASP A 128 -36.39 11.67 1.73
C ASP A 128 -36.33 10.97 0.36
N GLY A 129 -35.38 10.05 0.16
CA GLY A 129 -35.21 9.27 -1.06
C GLY A 129 -34.44 9.98 -2.18
N LYS A 130 -34.04 11.24 -1.99
CA LYS A 130 -33.19 11.94 -2.95
C LYS A 130 -31.74 11.46 -2.85
N SER A 131 -30.98 11.71 -3.91
CA SER A 131 -29.55 11.42 -3.98
C SER A 131 -28.79 12.54 -4.68
N LEU A 132 -27.47 12.52 -4.50
CA LEU A 132 -26.52 13.27 -5.31
C LEU A 132 -25.41 12.36 -5.79
N SER A 133 -24.82 12.73 -6.91
CA SER A 133 -23.59 12.11 -7.41
C SER A 133 -22.65 13.17 -7.97
N ALA A 134 -21.35 12.95 -7.78
CA ALA A 134 -20.29 13.78 -8.34
C ALA A 134 -19.08 12.90 -8.67
N SER A 135 -18.40 13.15 -9.78
CA SER A 135 -17.16 12.47 -10.13
C SER A 135 -16.19 13.41 -10.84
N GLY A 136 -14.91 13.14 -10.72
CA GLY A 136 -13.88 13.96 -11.35
C GLY A 136 -12.61 13.17 -11.55
N THR A 137 -11.92 13.41 -12.66
CA THR A 137 -10.56 12.92 -12.88
C THR A 137 -9.72 14.10 -13.35
N ASN A 138 -8.70 14.44 -12.58
CA ASN A 138 -7.84 15.61 -12.75
C ASN A 138 -8.62 16.95 -12.78
N ALA A 139 -9.87 16.93 -12.32
CA ALA A 139 -10.81 18.03 -12.33
C ALA A 139 -11.70 17.91 -11.10
N PHE A 140 -11.63 18.91 -10.22
CA PHE A 140 -12.29 18.86 -8.91
C PHE A 140 -13.26 20.03 -8.73
N PRO A 141 -14.39 19.84 -8.02
CA PRO A 141 -15.30 20.93 -7.71
C PRO A 141 -14.67 21.89 -6.69
N PRO A 142 -15.10 23.17 -6.67
CA PRO A 142 -14.67 24.11 -5.64
C PRO A 142 -14.90 23.57 -4.22
N GLY A 143 -13.88 23.69 -3.37
CA GLY A 143 -13.92 23.18 -1.99
C GLY A 143 -13.55 21.70 -1.83
N TYR A 144 -13.19 20.98 -2.91
CA TYR A 144 -12.82 19.56 -2.83
C TYR A 144 -11.69 19.27 -1.83
N GLY A 145 -10.62 20.06 -1.80
CA GLY A 145 -9.56 19.87 -0.80
C GLY A 145 -10.03 20.00 0.66
N ALA A 146 -10.98 20.91 0.94
CA ALA A 146 -11.56 21.05 2.28
C ALA A 146 -12.46 19.85 2.64
N PHE A 147 -13.13 19.27 1.65
CA PHE A 147 -13.87 18.02 1.82
C PHE A 147 -12.92 16.86 2.13
N CYS A 148 -11.84 16.67 1.37
CA CYS A 148 -10.86 15.62 1.64
C CYS A 148 -10.29 15.73 3.06
N ALA A 149 -9.86 16.92 3.48
CA ALA A 149 -9.35 17.12 4.84
C ALA A 149 -10.41 16.86 5.94
N ALA A 150 -11.68 17.15 5.68
CA ALA A 150 -12.77 16.87 6.62
C ALA A 150 -13.12 15.38 6.67
N MET A 151 -13.13 14.71 5.52
CA MET A 151 -13.35 13.27 5.41
C MET A 151 -12.24 12.50 6.09
N GLU A 152 -10.98 12.87 5.86
CA GLU A 152 -9.82 12.23 6.48
C GLU A 152 -9.92 12.30 8.00
N ARG A 153 -10.17 13.48 8.56
CA ARG A 153 -10.34 13.67 10.03
C ARG A 153 -11.40 12.76 10.66
N VAL A 154 -12.47 12.44 9.92
CA VAL A 154 -13.58 11.62 10.43
C VAL A 154 -13.31 10.13 10.21
N LEU A 155 -12.79 9.77 9.05
CA LEU A 155 -12.68 8.37 8.62
C LEU A 155 -11.35 7.72 8.97
N GLU A 156 -10.24 8.48 9.03
CA GLU A 156 -8.90 7.97 9.37
C GLU A 156 -8.90 7.15 10.66
N PRO A 157 -9.42 7.63 11.82
CA PRO A 157 -9.42 6.82 13.04
C PRO A 157 -10.27 5.54 12.94
N ILE A 158 -11.23 5.48 12.02
CA ILE A 158 -12.05 4.29 11.79
C ILE A 158 -11.32 3.32 10.85
N ARG A 159 -10.75 3.85 9.76
CA ARG A 159 -9.91 3.13 8.80
C ARG A 159 -8.73 2.47 9.51
N ASP A 160 -7.97 3.23 10.29
CA ASP A 160 -6.73 2.74 10.92
C ASP A 160 -7.03 1.61 11.90
N ARG A 161 -8.16 1.68 12.62
CA ARG A 161 -8.63 0.57 13.47
C ARG A 161 -9.04 -0.66 12.68
N MET A 162 -9.64 -0.50 11.50
CA MET A 162 -9.95 -1.64 10.62
C MET A 162 -8.67 -2.27 10.09
N LEU A 163 -7.74 -1.46 9.56
CA LEU A 163 -6.45 -1.89 9.03
C LEU A 163 -5.66 -2.65 10.11
N GLU A 164 -5.51 -2.06 11.29
CA GLU A 164 -4.79 -2.70 12.40
C GLU A 164 -5.45 -4.01 12.82
N ARG A 165 -6.78 -4.11 12.81
CA ARG A 165 -7.46 -5.37 13.10
C ARG A 165 -7.13 -6.46 12.08
N GLU A 166 -7.13 -6.14 10.79
CA GLU A 166 -6.79 -7.13 9.76
C GLU A 166 -5.30 -7.47 9.78
N ARG A 167 -4.43 -6.49 10.00
CA ARG A 167 -3.00 -6.67 10.24
C ARG A 167 -2.74 -7.64 11.39
N GLN A 168 -3.41 -7.48 12.54
CA GLN A 168 -3.28 -8.40 13.67
C GLN A 168 -3.76 -9.81 13.33
N LYS A 169 -4.84 -9.97 12.55
CA LYS A 169 -5.25 -11.31 12.06
C LYS A 169 -4.17 -11.95 11.20
N LYS A 170 -3.50 -11.19 10.32
CA LYS A 170 -2.38 -11.71 9.51
C LYS A 170 -1.21 -12.15 10.39
N ILE A 171 -0.90 -11.38 11.41
CA ILE A 171 0.13 -11.74 12.39
C ILE A 171 -0.25 -13.03 13.13
N GLU A 172 -1.51 -13.16 13.57
CA GLU A 172 -2.03 -14.35 14.25
C GLU A 172 -2.11 -15.58 13.34
N GLU A 173 -2.38 -15.40 12.04
CA GLU A 173 -2.33 -16.47 11.04
C GLU A 173 -0.93 -17.08 10.98
N GLY A 174 0.12 -16.26 11.06
CA GLY A 174 1.52 -16.70 11.12
C GLY A 174 2.14 -17.03 9.76
N LEU A 175 3.36 -17.57 9.79
CA LEU A 175 4.13 -17.94 8.61
C LEU A 175 3.90 -19.41 8.23
N HIS A 176 3.58 -19.66 6.95
CA HIS A 176 3.35 -21.03 6.43
C HIS A 176 4.14 -21.32 5.14
N GLY A 177 4.36 -20.30 4.31
CA GLY A 177 5.07 -20.42 3.05
C GLY A 177 6.60 -20.44 3.16
N ARG A 178 7.24 -20.83 2.06
CA ARG A 178 8.68 -20.72 1.87
C ARG A 178 9.04 -19.34 1.33
N LEU A 179 10.09 -18.73 1.86
CA LEU A 179 10.63 -17.47 1.34
C LEU A 179 11.14 -17.64 -0.09
N GLU A 180 10.68 -16.78 -1.00
CA GLU A 180 11.03 -16.83 -2.42
C GLU A 180 11.71 -15.57 -2.93
N SER A 181 11.39 -14.42 -2.32
CA SER A 181 11.93 -13.14 -2.75
C SER A 181 12.26 -12.25 -1.58
N ILE A 182 13.32 -11.47 -1.77
CA ILE A 182 13.76 -10.45 -0.83
C ILE A 182 13.98 -9.17 -1.62
N LEU A 183 13.45 -8.07 -1.12
CA LEU A 183 13.94 -6.73 -1.40
C LEU A 183 14.25 -6.09 -0.04
N ALA A 184 15.49 -5.67 0.15
CA ALA A 184 15.91 -5.00 1.37
C ALA A 184 16.75 -3.79 1.02
N CYS A 185 16.49 -2.68 1.70
CA CYS A 185 17.24 -1.45 1.57
C CYS A 185 17.50 -0.86 2.96
N PHE A 186 18.73 -0.43 3.21
CA PHE A 186 19.12 0.30 4.41
C PHE A 186 19.93 1.50 3.97
N LYS A 187 19.44 2.70 4.27
CA LYS A 187 20.08 3.96 3.89
C LYS A 187 20.36 4.76 5.13
N GLN A 188 21.59 4.71 5.58
CA GLN A 188 22.06 5.56 6.65
C GLN A 188 22.16 7.00 6.15
N LYS A 189 21.76 7.95 7.00
CA LYS A 189 21.92 9.38 6.76
C LYS A 189 22.27 10.10 8.04
N GLY A 190 22.87 11.28 7.90
CA GLY A 190 23.10 12.19 9.00
C GLY A 190 23.98 11.57 10.08
N ALA A 191 23.50 11.56 11.32
CA ALA A 191 24.26 10.99 12.44
C ALA A 191 24.37 9.45 12.36
N SER A 192 23.51 8.78 11.58
CA SER A 192 23.53 7.33 11.41
C SER A 192 24.60 6.82 10.43
N GLY A 193 25.31 7.71 9.74
CA GLY A 193 26.30 7.39 8.71
C GLY A 193 25.78 7.67 7.30
N ASP A 194 26.55 7.29 6.29
CA ASP A 194 26.25 7.52 4.86
C ASP A 194 26.21 6.21 4.04
N ASP A 195 26.22 5.04 4.71
CA ASP A 195 26.14 3.76 4.01
C ASP A 195 24.77 3.57 3.31
N ASP A 196 24.79 3.09 2.06
CA ASP A 196 23.61 2.71 1.27
C ASP A 196 23.70 1.23 0.87
N TYR A 197 22.79 0.43 1.40
CA TYR A 197 22.67 -0.99 1.11
C TYR A 197 21.38 -1.25 0.32
N PHE A 198 21.51 -1.96 -0.80
CA PHE A 198 20.39 -2.45 -1.58
C PHE A 198 20.60 -3.92 -1.95
N PHE A 199 19.62 -4.75 -1.61
CA PHE A 199 19.59 -6.17 -1.89
C PHE A 199 18.27 -6.53 -2.55
N MET A 200 18.34 -7.25 -3.66
CA MET A 200 17.18 -7.81 -4.32
C MET A 200 17.49 -9.24 -4.79
N ILE A 201 16.66 -10.18 -4.34
CA ILE A 201 16.70 -11.58 -4.72
C ILE A 201 15.30 -11.93 -5.25
N MET A 202 15.19 -12.16 -6.55
CA MET A 202 13.90 -12.39 -7.22
C MET A 202 13.89 -13.68 -8.03
N ASN A 203 12.73 -14.35 -8.11
CA ASN A 203 12.52 -15.48 -9.00
C ASN A 203 12.47 -15.04 -10.47
N LYS A 204 13.14 -15.77 -11.36
CA LYS A 204 13.03 -15.57 -12.82
C LYS A 204 12.56 -16.83 -13.58
N GLY A 205 12.28 -17.95 -12.90
CA GLY A 205 11.82 -19.19 -13.56
C GLY A 205 12.28 -20.49 -12.87
N LEU A 206 12.65 -21.51 -13.66
CA LEU A 206 13.03 -22.85 -13.18
C LEU A 206 14.36 -22.83 -12.40
N ARG A 207 14.31 -22.45 -11.12
CA ARG A 207 15.41 -22.55 -10.12
C ARG A 207 16.62 -21.63 -10.34
N LYS A 208 16.37 -20.45 -10.91
CA LYS A 208 17.37 -19.38 -10.99
C LYS A 208 16.81 -18.13 -10.32
N ARG A 209 17.63 -17.50 -9.49
CA ARG A 209 17.34 -16.20 -8.89
C ARG A 209 18.20 -15.11 -9.52
N ASN A 210 17.61 -13.95 -9.73
CA ASN A 210 18.39 -12.74 -9.98
C ASN A 210 18.89 -12.22 -8.64
N TYR A 211 20.21 -12.16 -8.49
CA TYR A 211 20.87 -11.49 -7.39
C TYR A 211 21.26 -10.11 -7.86
N GLU A 212 20.72 -9.10 -7.21
CA GLU A 212 21.17 -7.73 -7.34
C GLU A 212 21.56 -7.20 -5.96
N ILE A 213 22.85 -6.92 -5.80
CA ILE A 213 23.42 -6.34 -4.59
C ILE A 213 24.15 -5.08 -5.01
N ARG A 214 23.77 -3.95 -4.44
CA ARG A 214 24.44 -2.67 -4.62
C ARG A 214 24.71 -2.10 -3.23
N VAL A 215 25.98 -1.87 -2.92
CA VAL A 215 26.39 -1.31 -1.63
C VAL A 215 27.36 -0.17 -1.90
N ASP A 216 27.12 0.97 -1.26
CA ASP A 216 28.07 2.07 -1.11
C ASP A 216 28.35 2.18 0.39
N ALA A 217 29.48 1.64 0.85
CA ALA A 217 29.81 1.57 2.27
C ALA A 217 30.92 2.56 2.61
N ASP A 218 30.69 3.44 3.57
CA ASP A 218 31.67 4.34 4.15
C ASP A 218 32.27 3.75 5.43
N SER A 219 31.47 3.03 6.23
CA SER A 219 31.90 2.45 7.51
C SER A 219 32.94 1.33 7.35
N GLY A 220 32.77 0.48 6.35
CA GLY A 220 33.55 -0.74 6.18
C GLY A 220 33.13 -1.90 7.09
N ASP A 221 32.02 -1.79 7.83
CA ASP A 221 31.65 -2.70 8.91
C ASP A 221 31.20 -4.10 8.42
N PHE A 222 30.42 -4.14 7.34
CA PHE A 222 29.88 -5.38 6.76
C PHE A 222 30.42 -5.65 5.36
N PHE A 223 30.58 -4.59 4.58
CA PHE A 223 31.18 -4.62 3.25
C PHE A 223 32.45 -3.78 3.26
N PRO A 224 33.47 -4.11 2.44
CA PRO A 224 34.64 -3.25 2.30
C PRO A 224 34.22 -1.83 1.91
N ALA A 225 34.90 -0.83 2.46
CA ALA A 225 34.64 0.56 2.14
C ALA A 225 34.73 0.81 0.62
N GLY A 226 33.79 1.60 0.11
CA GLY A 226 33.55 1.87 -1.30
C GLY A 226 32.41 1.04 -1.90
N LYS A 227 32.42 0.93 -3.23
CA LYS A 227 31.29 0.39 -4.00
C LYS A 227 31.41 -1.10 -4.25
N THR A 228 30.40 -1.86 -3.84
CA THR A 228 30.18 -3.24 -4.25
C THR A 228 28.95 -3.33 -5.15
N SER A 229 29.08 -3.97 -6.31
CA SER A 229 27.97 -4.22 -7.23
C SER A 229 28.02 -5.64 -7.77
N ILE A 230 26.93 -6.38 -7.58
CA ILE A 230 26.72 -7.73 -8.10
C ILE A 230 25.36 -7.72 -8.78
N CYS A 231 25.32 -8.11 -10.05
CA CYS A 231 24.09 -8.35 -10.78
C CYS A 231 24.27 -9.61 -11.63
N ARG A 232 23.69 -10.73 -11.20
CA ARG A 232 23.79 -12.00 -11.93
C ARG A 232 22.71 -13.00 -11.56
N GLU A 233 22.50 -13.98 -12.44
CA GLU A 233 21.73 -15.17 -12.13
C GLU A 233 22.55 -16.11 -11.25
N VAL A 234 21.90 -16.67 -10.23
CA VAL A 234 22.49 -17.56 -9.24
C VAL A 234 21.56 -18.78 -9.07
N PRO A 235 22.10 -20.02 -9.04
CA PRO A 235 21.30 -21.20 -8.73
C PRO A 235 20.70 -21.13 -7.31
N ASP A 236 19.51 -21.69 -7.10
CA ASP A 236 18.77 -21.62 -5.82
C ASP A 236 19.63 -22.03 -4.60
N GLU A 237 20.55 -22.99 -4.75
CA GLU A 237 21.41 -23.48 -3.66
C GLU A 237 22.50 -22.50 -3.19
N TYR A 238 22.80 -21.47 -3.98
CA TYR A 238 23.72 -20.39 -3.61
C TYR A 238 22.99 -19.18 -3.05
N THR A 239 21.68 -19.31 -2.81
CA THR A 239 20.88 -18.21 -2.32
C THR A 239 20.91 -18.09 -0.80
N ALA A 240 20.82 -16.86 -0.30
CA ALA A 240 20.69 -16.54 1.11
C ALA A 240 19.29 -16.82 1.67
N LEU A 241 18.34 -17.34 0.88
CA LEU A 241 16.92 -17.42 1.26
C LEU A 241 16.71 -18.25 2.53
N ASP A 242 17.34 -19.43 2.63
CA ASP A 242 17.19 -20.29 3.82
C ASP A 242 17.78 -19.62 5.08
N LYS A 243 18.91 -18.91 4.93
CA LYS A 243 19.52 -18.16 6.04
C LYS A 243 18.71 -16.95 6.45
N VAL A 244 18.12 -16.24 5.50
CA VAL A 244 17.20 -15.13 5.82
C VAL A 244 15.93 -15.68 6.45
N TYR A 245 15.42 -16.84 6.04
CA TYR A 245 14.29 -17.49 6.70
C TYR A 245 14.59 -17.84 8.16
N GLU A 246 15.79 -18.35 8.48
CA GLU A 246 16.23 -18.54 9.87
C GLU A 246 16.19 -17.21 10.67
N LEU A 247 16.53 -16.07 10.05
CA LEU A 247 16.43 -14.76 10.70
C LEU A 247 14.99 -14.30 10.88
N ILE A 248 14.11 -14.56 9.91
CA ILE A 248 12.68 -14.26 10.00
C ILE A 248 12.09 -14.93 11.23
N GLU A 249 12.36 -16.22 11.43
CA GLU A 249 11.91 -16.97 12.61
C GLU A 249 12.58 -16.49 13.89
N LYS A 250 13.90 -16.28 13.88
CA LYS A 250 14.67 -15.85 15.05
C LYS A 250 14.18 -14.52 15.64
N TYR A 251 13.83 -13.58 14.78
CA TYR A 251 13.47 -12.21 15.18
C TYR A 251 11.96 -11.94 15.07
N ASP A 252 11.17 -12.97 14.78
CA ASP A 252 9.70 -12.90 14.74
C ASP A 252 9.18 -11.83 13.77
N LEU A 253 9.77 -11.79 12.56
CA LEU A 253 9.52 -10.75 11.55
C LEU A 253 8.08 -10.70 11.06
N ILE A 254 7.26 -11.73 11.32
CA ILE A 254 5.83 -11.67 11.05
C ILE A 254 5.16 -10.50 11.80
N LYS A 255 5.67 -10.10 12.97
CA LYS A 255 5.19 -8.91 13.69
C LYS A 255 5.44 -7.59 12.95
N TRP A 256 6.31 -7.60 11.94
CA TRP A 256 6.61 -6.45 11.11
C TRP A 256 5.71 -6.39 9.87
N TYR A 257 4.69 -7.26 9.76
CA TYR A 257 3.71 -7.23 8.68
C TYR A 257 3.11 -5.83 8.52
N ASP A 258 3.17 -5.26 7.32
CA ASP A 258 2.76 -3.91 6.96
C ASP A 258 3.18 -2.82 7.98
N TYR A 259 4.38 -2.95 8.56
CA TYR A 259 4.93 -1.94 9.45
C TYR A 259 5.40 -0.72 8.65
N ASP A 260 4.87 0.46 8.94
CA ASP A 260 5.25 1.72 8.29
C ASP A 260 5.26 2.87 9.31
N GLU A 261 6.43 3.13 9.89
CA GLU A 261 6.59 4.16 10.92
C GLU A 261 7.76 5.10 10.59
N THR A 262 7.43 6.38 10.41
CA THR A 262 8.39 7.40 9.97
C THR A 262 8.52 8.50 11.00
N ALA A 263 9.76 8.74 11.44
CA ALA A 263 10.09 9.82 12.36
C ALA A 263 9.91 11.19 11.68
N PRO A 264 9.52 12.25 12.42
CA PRO A 264 9.44 13.60 11.87
C PRO A 264 10.77 14.12 11.29
N ASP A 265 11.90 13.64 11.80
CA ASP A 265 13.27 13.95 11.41
C ASP A 265 13.91 12.86 10.53
N TYR A 266 13.12 12.10 9.76
CA TYR A 266 13.60 10.98 8.92
C TYR A 266 14.76 11.31 7.97
N GLY A 267 14.97 12.58 7.63
CA GLY A 267 16.09 13.04 6.79
C GLY A 267 17.47 12.81 7.42
N ASP A 268 17.54 12.79 8.75
CA ASP A 268 18.78 12.65 9.54
C ASP A 268 18.92 11.27 10.20
N ARG A 269 18.04 10.33 9.83
CA ARG A 269 17.99 8.97 10.37
C ARG A 269 18.21 7.94 9.27
N GLU A 270 18.52 6.72 9.69
CA GLU A 270 18.46 5.59 8.79
C GLU A 270 17.02 5.38 8.27
N TRP A 271 16.90 5.17 6.97
CA TRP A 271 15.69 4.63 6.35
C TRP A 271 15.90 3.14 6.07
N PHE A 272 14.94 2.31 6.46
CA PHE A 272 14.91 0.91 6.07
C PHE A 272 13.67 0.60 5.24
N GLN A 273 13.81 -0.38 4.36
CA GLN A 273 12.69 -0.96 3.62
C GLN A 273 12.96 -2.44 3.41
N LEU A 274 11.98 -3.26 3.74
CA LEU A 274 12.03 -4.70 3.67
C LEU A 274 10.74 -5.21 3.01
N SER A 275 10.88 -6.04 1.99
CA SER A 275 9.77 -6.77 1.36
C SER A 275 10.20 -8.22 1.18
N LEU A 276 9.49 -9.13 1.83
CA LEU A 276 9.77 -10.56 1.87
C LEU A 276 8.55 -11.29 1.29
N GLY A 277 8.73 -11.93 0.14
CA GLY A 277 7.65 -12.64 -0.55
C GLY A 277 7.74 -14.15 -0.38
N PHE A 278 6.60 -14.80 -0.14
CA PHE A 278 6.48 -16.23 0.11
C PHE A 278 5.67 -16.94 -0.99
N ASP A 279 5.86 -18.26 -1.09
CA ASP A 279 5.29 -19.10 -2.16
C ASP A 279 3.78 -19.34 -2.04
N ASP A 280 3.22 -19.08 -0.86
CA ASP A 280 1.79 -19.13 -0.55
C ASP A 280 1.07 -17.80 -0.85
N GLY A 281 1.81 -16.78 -1.30
CA GLY A 281 1.29 -15.46 -1.61
C GLY A 281 1.33 -14.45 -0.46
N LEU A 282 1.80 -14.85 0.73
CA LEU A 282 2.08 -13.92 1.82
C LEU A 282 3.23 -12.98 1.45
N SER A 283 3.18 -11.74 1.92
CA SER A 283 4.29 -10.79 1.85
C SER A 283 4.44 -10.03 3.15
N ILE A 284 5.62 -10.01 3.75
CA ILE A 284 5.93 -9.07 4.84
C ILE A 284 6.53 -7.83 4.22
N ASN A 285 5.86 -6.69 4.38
CA ASN A 285 6.38 -5.39 4.00
C ASN A 285 6.59 -4.56 5.26
N ALA A 286 7.79 -4.04 5.45
CA ALA A 286 8.14 -3.20 6.59
C ALA A 286 9.06 -2.08 6.13
N MET A 287 8.76 -0.82 6.47
CA MET A 287 9.61 0.31 6.14
C MET A 287 9.50 1.43 7.16
N GLY A 288 10.43 2.37 7.08
CA GLY A 288 10.39 3.57 7.89
C GLY A 288 11.74 4.00 8.41
N SER A 289 11.71 4.90 9.39
CA SER A 289 12.88 5.39 10.13
C SER A 289 12.74 5.22 11.64
N GLU A 290 11.59 4.79 12.11
CA GLU A 290 11.41 4.28 13.47
C GLU A 290 11.57 2.75 13.44
N PRO A 291 12.62 2.20 14.07
CA PRO A 291 12.89 0.78 13.98
C PRO A 291 11.90 -0.04 14.85
N PRO A 292 11.32 -1.14 14.33
CA PRO A 292 10.51 -2.05 15.13
C PRO A 292 11.35 -2.82 16.17
N GLU A 293 10.68 -3.53 17.08
CA GLU A 293 11.38 -4.38 18.06
C GLU A 293 12.31 -5.39 17.37
N ASN A 294 13.51 -5.58 17.94
CA ASN A 294 14.59 -6.42 17.42
C ASN A 294 15.28 -5.95 16.13
N TYR A 295 14.93 -4.77 15.62
CA TYR A 295 15.46 -4.26 14.36
C TYR A 295 16.99 -4.26 14.26
N ASP A 296 17.69 -3.63 15.21
CA ASP A 296 19.16 -3.50 15.12
C ASP A 296 19.87 -4.86 15.07
N ALA A 297 19.37 -5.82 15.85
CA ALA A 297 19.90 -7.17 15.90
C ALA A 297 19.62 -7.92 14.58
N PHE A 298 18.39 -7.82 14.05
CA PHE A 298 18.06 -8.36 12.74
C PHE A 298 18.92 -7.74 11.64
N ARG A 299 19.00 -6.40 11.58
CA ARG A 299 19.75 -5.64 10.58
C ARG A 299 21.20 -6.10 10.53
N ALA A 300 21.87 -6.21 11.68
CA ALA A 300 23.26 -6.65 11.74
C ALA A 300 23.44 -8.09 11.24
N ASP A 301 22.58 -9.01 11.65
CA ASP A 301 22.66 -10.42 11.20
C ASP A 301 22.30 -10.57 9.73
N PHE A 302 21.31 -9.82 9.24
CA PHE A 302 20.92 -9.78 7.84
C PHE A 302 22.07 -9.28 6.96
N LEU A 303 22.71 -8.17 7.33
CA LEU A 303 23.85 -7.63 6.59
C LEU A 303 25.03 -8.61 6.53
N ARG A 304 25.28 -9.38 7.61
CA ARG A 304 26.29 -10.46 7.60
C ARG A 304 25.93 -11.58 6.63
N VAL A 305 24.68 -12.06 6.69
CA VAL A 305 24.18 -13.09 5.76
C VAL A 305 24.32 -12.63 4.30
N MET A 306 24.00 -11.36 4.02
CA MET A 306 24.11 -10.80 2.68
C MET A 306 25.55 -10.56 2.23
N ALA A 307 26.45 -10.16 3.12
CA ALA A 307 27.89 -10.05 2.84
C ALA A 307 28.49 -11.43 2.50
N ASP A 308 28.19 -12.45 3.29
CA ASP A 308 28.62 -13.84 3.03
C ASP A 308 28.09 -14.36 1.71
N ALA A 309 26.82 -14.07 1.39
CA ALA A 309 26.23 -14.43 0.11
C ALA A 309 26.90 -13.70 -1.06
N ALA A 310 27.22 -12.41 -0.90
CA ALA A 310 27.91 -11.62 -1.90
C ALA A 310 29.29 -12.21 -2.25
N GLU A 311 30.08 -12.62 -1.25
CA GLU A 311 31.38 -13.25 -1.48
C GLU A 311 31.26 -14.60 -2.21
N LYS A 312 30.35 -15.48 -1.78
CA LYS A 312 30.09 -16.76 -2.47
C LYS A 312 29.68 -16.56 -3.93
N VAL A 313 28.85 -15.55 -4.20
CA VAL A 313 28.36 -15.24 -5.55
C VAL A 313 29.45 -14.63 -6.44
N LYS A 314 30.43 -13.91 -5.86
CA LYS A 314 31.62 -13.43 -6.59
C LYS A 314 32.53 -14.58 -7.03
N GLU A 315 32.65 -15.63 -6.22
CA GLU A 315 33.47 -16.82 -6.50
C GLU A 315 32.87 -17.73 -7.58
N LEU A 316 31.55 -17.64 -7.82
CA LEU A 316 30.89 -18.44 -8.85
C LEU A 316 31.50 -18.17 -10.24
N PRO A 317 31.83 -19.22 -11.02
CA PRO A 317 32.32 -19.07 -12.38
C PRO A 317 31.37 -18.16 -13.18
N LYS A 318 31.91 -17.22 -13.95
CA LYS A 318 31.09 -16.49 -14.92
C LYS A 318 30.59 -17.52 -15.93
N GLU A 319 29.27 -17.66 -16.10
CA GLU A 319 28.71 -18.46 -17.20
C GLU A 319 29.33 -17.91 -18.51
N GLN A 320 29.95 -18.79 -19.31
CA GLN A 320 30.56 -18.44 -20.62
C GLN A 320 29.49 -18.15 -21.66
#